data_AF-A0A7J6SYG5-F1
#
_entry.id   AF-A0A7J6SYG5-F1
#
_cell.length_a   1.000
_cell.length_b   1.000
_cell.length_c   1.000
_cell.angle_alpha   90.00
_cell.angle_beta   90.00
_cell.angle_gamma   90.00
#
_symmetry.space_group_name_H-M   'P 1'
#
loop_
_entity.id
_entity.type
_entity.pdbx_description
1 polymer ?
#
loop_
_entity_poly.entity_id
_entity_poly.type
_entity_poly.pdbx_seq_one_letter_code
_entity_poly.pdbx_strand_id
1 'polypeptide(L)'
;MLPAIDDGRLQWMVDTLWEALTRPQGVEEFVILPVVNDYLIGGVDETDKGLLCSEGHIALSMKALVPLHRYCRRGLVTAVATMRVRYAVVAALTFPDCSDAWSQLATEISQSGAPLLLSVTRLTLLAHPKAGGDAWSFRESVLHTNTVDQWDIPAELNLIEAVALKHDFAYYPWSHFGWFIRQLPAGDYPHIESFLGRMLRQTPRHSAPGHYATEYFTVLRGLDGLPLVREVWSMMADEHIRVYEGAAEACCSVVLRVAKASGRGSLGSVLREKMSSIGQLEEAPARVFRDALETLDSLPSS
;
A
#
# COMPACT_ATOMS: atom_id res chain seq x y z
N MET A 1 -14.23 -33.32 12.78
CA MET A 1 -12.79 -33.31 12.44
C MET A 1 -12.72 -33.30 10.92
N LEU A 2 -12.32 -32.19 10.29
CA LEU A 2 -12.21 -32.12 8.82
C LEU A 2 -11.05 -33.03 8.39
N PRO A 3 -11.16 -33.78 7.28
CA PRO A 3 -10.07 -34.60 6.78
C PRO A 3 -8.85 -33.72 6.48
N ALA A 4 -7.66 -34.19 6.88
CA ALA A 4 -6.41 -33.50 6.62
C ALA A 4 -6.12 -33.51 5.10
N ILE A 5 -5.67 -32.38 4.57
CA ILE A 5 -5.18 -32.29 3.19
C ILE A 5 -3.83 -33.02 3.15
N ASP A 6 -3.68 -34.00 2.27
CA ASP A 6 -2.43 -34.77 2.14
C ASP A 6 -1.32 -33.99 1.41
N ASP A 7 -0.07 -34.39 1.64
CA ASP A 7 1.10 -33.73 1.07
C ASP A 7 1.14 -33.78 -0.47
N GLY A 8 0.54 -34.80 -1.11
CA GLY A 8 0.47 -34.90 -2.57
C GLY A 8 -0.45 -33.83 -3.16
N ARG A 9 -1.60 -33.60 -2.52
CA ARG A 9 -2.52 -32.50 -2.87
C ARG A 9 -1.89 -31.12 -2.64
N LEU A 10 -1.12 -30.95 -1.57
CA LEU A 10 -0.40 -29.69 -1.30
C LEU A 10 0.70 -29.43 -2.32
N GLN A 11 1.46 -30.46 -2.72
CA GLN A 11 2.46 -30.34 -3.78
C GLN A 11 1.82 -29.95 -5.12
N TRP A 12 0.71 -30.59 -5.49
CA TRP A 12 -0.04 -30.23 -6.70
C TRP A 12 -0.48 -28.75 -6.69
N MET A 13 -0.92 -28.22 -5.55
CA MET A 13 -1.25 -26.79 -5.42
C MET A 13 -0.04 -25.89 -5.64
N VAL A 14 1.12 -26.25 -5.08
CA VAL A 14 2.37 -25.49 -5.27
C VAL A 14 2.75 -25.42 -6.75
N ASP A 15 2.72 -26.57 -7.43
CA ASP A 15 3.08 -26.64 -8.85
C ASP A 15 2.09 -25.87 -9.72
N THR A 16 0.78 -26.00 -9.45
CA THR A 16 -0.28 -25.28 -10.17
C THR A 16 -0.16 -23.76 -10.00
N LEU A 17 0.09 -23.29 -8.77
CA LEU A 17 0.32 -21.87 -8.48
C LEU A 17 1.57 -21.35 -9.20
N TRP A 18 2.67 -22.11 -9.14
CA TRP A 18 3.91 -21.74 -9.81
C TRP A 18 3.73 -21.64 -11.33
N GLU A 19 3.07 -22.60 -11.95
CA GLU A 19 2.75 -22.58 -13.38
C GLU A 19 1.88 -21.38 -13.74
N ALA A 20 0.87 -21.04 -12.93
CA ALA A 20 0.02 -19.89 -13.18
C ALA A 20 0.81 -18.56 -13.11
N LEU A 21 1.66 -18.40 -12.09
CA LEU A 21 2.46 -17.18 -11.87
C LEU A 21 3.55 -16.95 -12.91
N THR A 22 4.05 -18.03 -13.54
CA THR A 22 5.15 -17.96 -14.52
C THR A 22 4.67 -17.92 -15.98
N ARG A 23 3.34 -17.92 -16.21
CA ARG A 23 2.78 -17.71 -17.54
C ARG A 23 3.08 -16.29 -18.06
N PRO A 24 3.26 -16.10 -19.38
CA PRO A 24 3.49 -14.77 -19.96
C PRO A 24 2.38 -13.76 -19.67
N GLN A 25 1.12 -14.22 -19.56
CA GLN A 25 -0.02 -13.37 -19.21
C GLN A 25 0.00 -12.93 -17.73
N GLY A 26 0.75 -13.64 -16.89
CA GLY A 26 0.77 -13.43 -15.45
C GLY A 26 -0.55 -13.75 -14.77
N VAL A 27 -0.66 -13.29 -13.53
CA VAL A 27 -1.85 -13.38 -12.69
C VAL A 27 -2.22 -11.96 -12.30
N GLU A 28 -3.46 -11.57 -12.53
CA GLU A 28 -4.04 -10.27 -12.21
C GLU A 28 -4.49 -10.22 -10.75
N GLU A 29 -5.20 -11.27 -10.30
CA GLU A 29 -5.82 -11.34 -8.97
C GLU A 29 -5.53 -12.67 -8.25
N PHE A 30 -5.23 -12.57 -6.96
CA PHE A 30 -5.17 -13.69 -6.03
C PHE A 30 -6.16 -13.42 -4.89
N VAL A 31 -7.12 -14.31 -4.70
CA VAL A 31 -8.19 -14.18 -3.70
C VAL A 31 -8.25 -15.39 -2.78
N ILE A 32 -8.46 -15.12 -1.49
CA ILE A 32 -8.72 -16.16 -0.49
C ILE A 32 -10.23 -16.22 -0.27
N LEU A 33 -10.85 -17.33 -0.65
CA LEU A 33 -12.29 -17.53 -0.53
C LEU A 33 -12.64 -18.08 0.85
N PRO A 34 -13.71 -17.59 1.51
CA PRO A 34 -14.15 -18.04 2.84
C PRO A 34 -14.88 -19.39 2.78
N VAL A 35 -14.36 -20.33 1.99
CA VAL A 35 -14.90 -21.67 1.82
C VAL A 35 -14.13 -22.64 2.71
N VAL A 36 -14.87 -23.33 3.56
CA VAL A 36 -14.37 -24.39 4.46
C VAL A 36 -14.57 -25.81 3.90
N ASN A 37 -15.12 -25.91 2.69
CA ASN A 37 -15.31 -27.15 1.97
C ASN A 37 -14.10 -27.47 1.09
N ASP A 38 -14.01 -28.71 0.61
CA ASP A 38 -12.92 -29.17 -0.27
C ASP A 38 -13.03 -28.66 -1.70
N TYR A 39 -14.19 -28.12 -2.09
CA TYR A 39 -14.55 -27.65 -3.43
C TYR A 39 -14.98 -26.18 -3.37
N LEU A 40 -14.54 -25.38 -4.34
CA LEU A 40 -14.77 -23.93 -4.40
C LEU A 40 -16.06 -23.58 -5.17
N ILE A 41 -16.38 -24.33 -6.22
CA ILE A 41 -17.58 -24.23 -7.04
C ILE A 41 -18.42 -25.48 -6.74
N GLY A 42 -19.55 -25.29 -6.08
CA GLY A 42 -20.46 -26.40 -5.79
C GLY A 42 -21.04 -26.96 -7.08
N GLY A 43 -20.47 -28.05 -7.61
CA GLY A 43 -21.02 -28.74 -8.76
C GLY A 43 -20.06 -29.74 -9.40
N VAL A 44 -20.22 -31.02 -9.03
CA VAL A 44 -19.96 -32.26 -9.81
C VAL A 44 -18.54 -32.53 -10.34
N ASP A 45 -17.65 -31.55 -10.47
CA ASP A 45 -16.28 -31.74 -10.94
C ASP A 45 -15.30 -31.78 -9.75
N GLU A 46 -14.62 -32.91 -9.56
CA GLU A 46 -13.63 -33.10 -8.48
C GLU A 46 -12.31 -32.34 -8.71
N THR A 47 -12.28 -31.40 -9.66
CA THR A 47 -11.06 -30.73 -10.14
C THR A 47 -10.67 -29.52 -9.32
N ASP A 48 -11.61 -28.85 -8.64
CA ASP A 48 -11.37 -27.63 -7.88
C ASP A 48 -11.09 -27.93 -6.40
N LYS A 49 -10.01 -28.67 -6.16
CA LYS A 49 -9.59 -29.19 -4.85
C LYS A 49 -9.08 -28.10 -3.90
N GLY A 50 -9.83 -27.03 -3.67
CA GLY A 50 -9.48 -25.92 -2.78
C GLY A 50 -8.53 -24.90 -3.40
N LEU A 51 -8.21 -25.05 -4.69
CA LEU A 51 -7.47 -24.12 -5.54
C LEU A 51 -8.17 -24.09 -6.91
N LEU A 52 -8.43 -22.89 -7.42
CA LEU A 52 -8.93 -22.65 -8.77
C LEU A 52 -8.02 -21.64 -9.46
N CYS A 53 -7.56 -21.97 -10.67
CA CYS A 53 -6.81 -21.06 -11.52
C CYS A 53 -7.54 -20.91 -12.85
N SER A 54 -8.02 -19.71 -13.16
CA SER A 54 -8.76 -19.41 -14.39
C SER A 54 -8.32 -18.05 -14.91
N GLU A 55 -7.98 -17.95 -16.19
CA GLU A 55 -7.74 -16.70 -16.94
C GLU A 55 -7.23 -15.51 -16.09
N GLY A 56 -6.00 -15.57 -15.60
CA GLY A 56 -5.38 -14.50 -14.82
C GLY A 56 -5.83 -14.39 -13.35
N HIS A 57 -6.75 -15.23 -12.89
CA HIS A 57 -7.28 -15.23 -11.53
C HIS A 57 -6.94 -16.52 -10.80
N ILE A 58 -6.56 -16.39 -9.54
CA ILE A 58 -6.29 -17.50 -8.64
C ILE A 58 -7.17 -17.35 -7.40
N ALA A 59 -7.95 -18.39 -7.10
CA ALA A 59 -8.73 -18.47 -5.88
C ALA A 59 -8.26 -19.65 -5.01
N LEU A 60 -7.95 -19.36 -3.75
CA LEU A 60 -7.53 -20.35 -2.75
C LEU A 60 -8.58 -20.45 -1.64
N SER A 61 -8.98 -21.66 -1.29
CA SER A 61 -9.88 -21.88 -0.14
C SER A 61 -9.18 -21.55 1.18
N MET A 62 -9.91 -20.91 2.10
CA MET A 62 -9.42 -20.67 3.45
C MET A 62 -9.07 -21.97 4.19
N LYS A 63 -9.73 -23.10 3.87
CA LYS A 63 -9.36 -24.44 4.39
C LYS A 63 -7.93 -24.85 3.99
N ALA A 64 -7.52 -24.57 2.74
CA ALA A 64 -6.20 -24.93 2.23
C ALA A 64 -5.09 -23.96 2.64
N LEU A 65 -5.44 -22.71 3.00
CA LEU A 65 -4.48 -21.64 3.29
C LEU A 65 -3.41 -22.02 4.34
N VAL A 66 -3.83 -22.44 5.54
CA VAL A 66 -2.89 -22.77 6.63
C VAL A 66 -2.10 -24.05 6.36
N PRO A 67 -2.71 -25.17 5.91
CA PRO A 67 -1.96 -26.37 5.53
C PRO A 67 -0.91 -26.10 4.45
N LEU A 68 -1.28 -25.37 3.38
CA LEU A 68 -0.38 -25.03 2.27
C LEU A 68 0.79 -24.18 2.76
N HIS A 69 0.53 -23.14 3.54
CA HIS A 69 1.59 -22.31 4.13
C HIS A 69 2.59 -23.14 4.95
N ARG A 70 2.08 -24.01 5.85
CA ARG A 70 2.94 -24.86 6.68
C ARG A 70 3.76 -25.84 5.86
N TYR A 71 3.16 -26.40 4.81
CA TYR A 71 3.85 -27.30 3.87
C TYR A 71 5.00 -26.58 3.18
N CYS A 72 4.74 -25.42 2.58
CA CYS A 72 5.76 -24.62 1.91
C CYS A 72 6.86 -24.16 2.87
N ARG A 73 6.49 -23.67 4.08
CA ARG A 73 7.48 -23.24 5.08
C ARG A 73 8.43 -24.36 5.50
N ARG A 74 7.95 -25.60 5.66
CA ARG A 74 8.82 -26.77 5.89
C ARG A 74 9.74 -27.02 4.69
N GLY A 75 9.21 -26.90 3.48
CA GLY A 75 9.95 -27.06 2.24
C GLY A 75 11.08 -26.05 2.04
N LEU A 76 10.99 -24.83 2.61
CA LEU A 76 12.07 -23.84 2.56
C LEU A 76 13.39 -24.37 3.16
N VAL A 77 13.30 -25.22 4.17
CA VAL A 77 14.46 -25.78 4.88
C VAL A 77 14.95 -27.06 4.21
N THR A 78 14.04 -27.92 3.78
CA THR A 78 14.35 -29.31 3.42
C THR A 78 14.56 -29.54 1.92
N ALA A 79 14.06 -28.65 1.06
CA ALA A 79 14.06 -28.89 -0.38
C ALA A 79 15.37 -28.43 -1.06
N VAL A 80 15.54 -28.84 -2.32
CA VAL A 80 16.60 -28.34 -3.21
C VAL A 80 16.32 -26.89 -3.64
N ALA A 81 17.35 -26.15 -4.02
CA ALA A 81 17.28 -24.70 -4.30
C ALA A 81 16.12 -24.30 -5.24
N THR A 82 15.96 -25.00 -6.37
CA THR A 82 14.90 -24.70 -7.35
C THR A 82 13.48 -24.85 -6.79
N MET A 83 13.26 -25.81 -5.88
CA MET A 83 11.98 -26.01 -5.22
C MET A 83 11.74 -25.01 -4.08
N ARG A 84 12.80 -24.52 -3.42
CA ARG A 84 12.68 -23.51 -2.36
C ARG A 84 12.05 -22.22 -2.88
N VAL A 85 12.40 -21.80 -4.10
CA VAL A 85 11.80 -20.59 -4.71
C VAL A 85 10.29 -20.74 -4.87
N ARG A 86 9.81 -21.89 -5.37
CA ARG A 86 8.37 -22.17 -5.50
C ARG A 86 7.67 -22.11 -4.16
N TYR A 87 8.25 -22.75 -3.15
CA TYR A 87 7.72 -22.73 -1.79
C TYR A 87 7.74 -21.34 -1.17
N ALA A 88 8.77 -20.53 -1.43
CA ALA A 88 8.87 -19.17 -0.91
C ALA A 88 7.79 -18.28 -1.52
N VAL A 89 7.57 -18.37 -2.84
CA VAL A 89 6.47 -17.65 -3.51
C VAL A 89 5.11 -18.01 -2.91
N VAL A 90 4.81 -19.29 -2.75
CA VAL A 90 3.52 -19.72 -2.20
C VAL A 90 3.39 -19.36 -0.71
N ALA A 91 4.46 -19.49 0.07
CA ALA A 91 4.47 -19.10 1.49
C ALA A 91 4.21 -17.60 1.66
N ALA A 92 4.79 -16.76 0.79
CA ALA A 92 4.56 -15.31 0.75
C ALA A 92 3.12 -14.95 0.37
N LEU A 93 2.56 -15.56 -0.69
CA LEU A 93 1.17 -15.33 -1.11
C LEU A 93 0.15 -15.71 -0.02
N THR A 94 0.42 -16.79 0.70
CA THR A 94 -0.49 -17.29 1.73
C THR A 94 -0.39 -16.50 3.03
N PHE A 95 0.81 -16.05 3.42
CA PHE A 95 1.04 -15.23 4.61
C PHE A 95 2.06 -14.12 4.33
N PRO A 96 1.63 -12.85 4.34
CA PRO A 96 2.45 -11.73 3.86
C PRO A 96 3.60 -11.35 4.80
N ASP A 97 3.56 -11.76 6.07
CA ASP A 97 4.61 -11.50 7.08
C ASP A 97 5.47 -12.75 7.36
N CYS A 98 5.66 -13.61 6.34
CA CYS A 98 6.57 -14.74 6.43
C CYS A 98 8.01 -14.33 6.07
N SER A 99 8.75 -13.78 7.03
CA SER A 99 10.12 -13.29 6.81
C SER A 99 11.06 -14.35 6.24
N ASP A 100 10.88 -15.63 6.62
CA ASP A 100 11.60 -16.78 6.06
C ASP A 100 11.44 -16.86 4.53
N ALA A 101 10.21 -16.66 4.02
CA ALA A 101 9.90 -16.73 2.61
C ALA A 101 10.52 -15.55 1.84
N TRP A 102 10.36 -14.33 2.35
CA TRP A 102 10.95 -13.14 1.73
C TRP A 102 12.47 -13.18 1.72
N SER A 103 13.10 -13.72 2.77
CA SER A 103 14.54 -13.91 2.82
C SER A 103 15.04 -14.91 1.76
N GLN A 104 14.29 -15.98 1.51
CA GLN A 104 14.62 -16.92 0.42
C GLN A 104 14.39 -16.31 -0.97
N LEU A 105 13.36 -15.47 -1.14
CA LEU A 105 13.18 -14.74 -2.40
C LEU A 105 14.25 -13.68 -2.60
N ALA A 106 14.82 -13.12 -1.52
CA ALA A 106 15.85 -12.09 -1.59
C ALA A 106 17.14 -12.59 -2.26
N THR A 107 17.46 -13.88 -2.14
CA THR A 107 18.64 -14.47 -2.80
C THR A 107 18.46 -14.62 -4.32
N GLU A 108 17.21 -14.56 -4.79
CA GLU A 108 16.84 -14.69 -6.21
C GLU A 108 16.57 -13.34 -6.87
N ILE A 109 16.71 -12.24 -6.12
CA ILE A 109 16.55 -10.88 -6.64
C ILE A 109 17.63 -10.65 -7.70
N SER A 110 17.20 -10.70 -8.96
CA SER A 110 17.96 -10.38 -10.15
C SER A 110 17.08 -9.57 -11.09
N GLN A 111 17.67 -8.81 -12.01
CA GLN A 111 16.90 -7.97 -12.95
C GLN A 111 15.92 -8.80 -13.80
N SER A 112 16.28 -10.04 -14.17
CA SER A 112 15.39 -10.95 -14.89
C SER A 112 14.26 -11.54 -14.02
N GLY A 113 14.46 -11.62 -12.69
CA GLY A 113 13.46 -12.10 -11.74
C GLY A 113 12.52 -11.02 -11.20
N ALA A 114 12.87 -9.74 -11.34
CA ALA A 114 12.12 -8.62 -10.77
C ALA A 114 10.62 -8.58 -11.17
N PRO A 115 10.21 -8.84 -12.43
CA PRO A 115 8.79 -8.80 -12.80
C PRO A 115 7.93 -9.81 -12.03
N LEU A 116 8.43 -11.03 -11.84
CA LEU A 116 7.73 -12.06 -11.06
C LEU A 116 7.62 -11.63 -9.59
N LEU A 117 8.70 -11.13 -9.00
CA LEU A 117 8.73 -10.71 -7.60
C LEU A 117 7.83 -9.49 -7.33
N LEU A 118 7.76 -8.53 -8.26
CA LEU A 118 6.81 -7.41 -8.20
C LEU A 118 5.36 -7.90 -8.34
N SER A 119 5.11 -8.93 -9.15
CA SER A 119 3.78 -9.55 -9.25
C SER A 119 3.40 -10.28 -7.96
N VAL A 120 4.32 -11.07 -7.39
CA VAL A 120 4.08 -11.80 -6.13
C VAL A 120 3.79 -10.84 -4.98
N THR A 121 4.59 -9.78 -4.81
CA THR A 121 4.32 -8.76 -3.79
C THR A 121 3.00 -8.04 -4.04
N ARG A 122 2.67 -7.67 -5.28
CA ARG A 122 1.39 -7.04 -5.64
C ARG A 122 0.21 -7.92 -5.23
N LEU A 123 0.20 -9.19 -5.65
CA LEU A 123 -0.87 -10.15 -5.35
C LEU A 123 -1.01 -10.38 -3.84
N THR A 124 0.12 -10.50 -3.14
CA THR A 124 0.16 -10.68 -1.68
C THR A 124 -0.47 -9.48 -0.96
N LEU A 125 -0.05 -8.26 -1.30
CA LEU A 125 -0.55 -7.03 -0.67
C LEU A 125 -2.02 -6.77 -0.95
N LEU A 126 -2.49 -7.10 -2.16
CA LEU A 126 -3.91 -6.98 -2.51
C LEU A 126 -4.78 -7.99 -1.76
N ALA A 127 -4.28 -9.21 -1.54
CA ALA A 127 -5.01 -10.24 -0.80
C ALA A 127 -5.00 -9.99 0.72
N HIS A 128 -3.96 -9.35 1.25
CA HIS A 128 -3.77 -9.12 2.68
C HIS A 128 -3.57 -7.63 3.03
N PRO A 129 -4.55 -6.75 2.79
CA PRO A 129 -4.36 -5.29 2.84
C PRO A 129 -4.06 -4.71 4.23
N LYS A 130 -4.29 -5.47 5.32
CA LYS A 130 -4.01 -5.05 6.70
C LYS A 130 -2.63 -5.46 7.21
N ALA A 131 -1.96 -6.38 6.51
CA ALA A 131 -0.72 -7.02 6.91
C ALA A 131 0.33 -6.84 5.80
N GLY A 132 1.53 -7.42 5.97
CA GLY A 132 2.55 -7.39 4.92
C GLY A 132 3.53 -6.23 5.04
N GLY A 133 3.96 -5.90 6.26
CA GLY A 133 5.11 -5.01 6.44
C GLY A 133 6.34 -5.57 5.72
N ASP A 134 6.59 -6.88 5.88
CA ASP A 134 7.67 -7.57 5.17
C ASP A 134 7.47 -7.55 3.64
N ALA A 135 6.24 -7.67 3.16
CA ALA A 135 5.92 -7.65 1.74
C ALA A 135 6.20 -6.27 1.11
N TRP A 136 5.86 -5.18 1.80
CA TRP A 136 6.20 -3.82 1.38
C TRP A 136 7.72 -3.58 1.40
N SER A 137 8.42 -3.96 2.47
CA SER A 137 9.89 -3.84 2.55
C SER A 137 10.61 -4.67 1.49
N PHE A 138 10.10 -5.87 1.19
CA PHE A 138 10.63 -6.69 0.10
C PHE A 138 10.39 -6.04 -1.26
N ARG A 139 9.20 -5.47 -1.49
CA ARG A 139 8.88 -4.72 -2.72
C ARG A 139 9.86 -3.56 -2.94
N GLU A 140 10.18 -2.80 -1.90
CA GLU A 140 11.21 -1.75 -1.96
C GLU A 140 12.55 -2.32 -2.43
N SER A 141 12.97 -3.47 -1.86
CA SER A 141 14.22 -4.14 -2.25
C SER A 141 14.23 -4.57 -3.71
N VAL A 142 13.10 -5.05 -4.25
CA VAL A 142 12.97 -5.41 -5.66
C VAL A 142 13.04 -4.17 -6.55
N LEU A 143 12.35 -3.08 -6.18
CA LEU A 143 12.39 -1.82 -6.95
C LEU A 143 13.81 -1.24 -7.03
N HIS A 144 14.59 -1.30 -5.94
CA HIS A 144 15.99 -0.86 -5.93
C HIS A 144 16.92 -1.62 -6.89
N THR A 145 16.49 -2.74 -7.47
CA THR A 145 17.32 -3.47 -8.45
C THR A 145 17.27 -2.88 -9.86
N ASN A 146 16.31 -1.99 -10.07
CA ASN A 146 16.12 -1.23 -11.29
C ASN A 146 16.44 0.25 -11.01
N THR A 147 16.88 0.96 -12.05
CA THR A 147 16.97 2.42 -11.95
C THR A 147 15.57 3.03 -11.92
N VAL A 148 15.42 4.21 -11.30
CA VAL A 148 14.12 4.90 -11.18
C VAL A 148 13.43 5.09 -12.53
N ASP A 149 14.19 5.34 -13.61
CA ASP A 149 13.66 5.50 -14.97
C ASP A 149 12.98 4.24 -15.53
N GLN A 150 13.25 3.08 -14.94
CA GLN A 150 12.65 1.79 -15.30
C GLN A 150 11.41 1.46 -14.46
N TRP A 151 11.07 2.29 -13.48
CA TRP A 151 9.92 2.05 -12.61
C TRP A 151 8.61 2.43 -13.33
N ASP A 152 7.62 1.56 -13.22
CA ASP A 152 6.25 1.86 -13.65
C ASP A 152 5.54 2.65 -12.53
N ILE A 153 5.76 3.96 -12.51
CA ILE A 153 5.18 4.87 -11.50
C ILE A 153 3.64 4.71 -11.42
N PRO A 154 2.88 4.72 -12.53
CA PRO A 154 1.44 4.48 -12.48
C PRO A 154 1.06 3.14 -11.81
N ALA A 155 1.76 2.05 -12.12
CA ALA A 155 1.47 0.76 -11.50
C ALA A 155 1.72 0.75 -9.98
N GLU A 156 2.79 1.39 -9.51
CA GLU A 156 3.07 1.52 -8.07
C GLU A 156 1.98 2.33 -7.36
N LEU A 157 1.58 3.47 -7.93
CA LEU A 157 0.51 4.30 -7.38
C LEU A 157 -0.83 3.56 -7.34
N ASN A 158 -1.16 2.80 -8.38
CA ASN A 158 -2.38 1.99 -8.43
C ASN A 158 -2.41 0.92 -7.33
N LEU A 159 -1.27 0.28 -7.03
CA LEU A 159 -1.18 -0.67 -5.93
C LEU A 159 -1.37 0.01 -4.57
N ILE A 160 -0.69 1.14 -4.35
CA ILE A 160 -0.82 1.93 -3.11
C ILE A 160 -2.28 2.35 -2.91
N GLU A 161 -2.92 2.90 -3.95
CA GLU A 161 -4.34 3.28 -3.95
C GLU A 161 -5.23 2.09 -3.59
N ALA A 162 -5.08 0.98 -4.30
CA ALA A 162 -5.90 -0.21 -4.11
C ALA A 162 -5.79 -0.81 -2.70
N VAL A 163 -4.62 -0.76 -2.07
CA VAL A 163 -4.42 -1.26 -0.70
C VAL A 163 -4.93 -0.23 0.32
N ALA A 164 -4.62 1.05 0.13
CA ALA A 164 -5.03 2.12 1.05
C ALA A 164 -6.56 2.27 1.14
N LEU A 165 -7.29 2.05 0.05
CA LEU A 165 -8.75 2.13 0.02
C LEU A 165 -9.45 0.90 0.65
N LYS A 166 -8.74 -0.22 0.84
CA LYS A 166 -9.32 -1.42 1.46
C LYS A 166 -9.40 -1.35 2.99
N HIS A 167 -8.67 -0.42 3.61
CA HIS A 167 -8.67 -0.29 5.06
C HIS A 167 -8.44 1.16 5.50
N ASP A 168 -9.38 1.70 6.27
CA ASP A 168 -9.22 2.99 6.92
C ASP A 168 -7.93 2.99 7.76
N PHE A 169 -7.08 4.00 7.59
CA PHE A 169 -5.82 4.14 8.32
C PHE A 169 -4.75 3.06 8.03
N ALA A 170 -4.72 2.49 6.82
CA ALA A 170 -3.66 1.57 6.41
C ALA A 170 -2.27 2.25 6.41
N TYR A 171 -1.46 2.00 7.45
CA TYR A 171 -0.15 2.64 7.63
C TYR A 171 0.87 2.29 6.53
N TYR A 172 1.01 1.01 6.19
CA TYR A 172 2.07 0.55 5.29
C TYR A 172 2.02 1.09 3.86
N PRO A 173 0.89 1.17 3.13
CA PRO A 173 0.86 1.74 1.79
C PRO A 173 1.31 3.21 1.78
N TRP A 174 0.95 3.97 2.82
CA TRP A 174 1.38 5.35 2.99
C TRP A 174 2.87 5.49 3.36
N SER A 175 3.37 4.62 4.25
CA SER A 175 4.80 4.54 4.56
C SER A 175 5.63 4.24 3.31
N HIS A 176 5.18 3.28 2.50
CA HIS A 176 5.80 2.94 1.22
C HIS A 176 5.74 4.11 0.24
N PHE A 177 4.60 4.80 0.13
CA PHE A 177 4.48 5.99 -0.70
C PHE A 177 5.46 7.11 -0.31
N GLY A 178 5.68 7.32 1.00
CA GLY A 178 6.69 8.24 1.49
C GLY A 178 8.12 7.83 1.13
N TRP A 179 8.45 6.53 1.25
CA TRP A 179 9.72 6.01 0.74
C TRP A 179 9.85 6.25 -0.78
N PHE A 180 8.80 5.95 -1.54
CA PHE A 180 8.74 6.06 -2.99
C PHE A 180 9.00 7.49 -3.47
N ILE A 181 8.33 8.48 -2.89
CA ILE A 181 8.57 9.91 -3.17
C ILE A 181 10.04 10.27 -2.97
N ARG A 182 10.68 9.78 -1.89
CA ARG A 182 12.08 10.09 -1.57
C ARG A 182 13.10 9.44 -2.51
N GLN A 183 12.69 8.45 -3.31
CA GLN A 183 13.57 7.83 -4.31
C GLN A 183 13.55 8.57 -5.65
N LEU A 184 12.49 9.30 -5.95
CA LEU A 184 12.33 9.99 -7.22
C LEU A 184 13.24 11.22 -7.29
N PRO A 185 13.86 11.52 -8.45
CA PRO A 185 14.55 12.79 -8.64
C PRO A 185 13.56 13.94 -8.63
N ALA A 186 14.01 15.13 -8.22
CA ALA A 186 13.19 16.34 -8.26
C ALA A 186 12.63 16.58 -9.67
N GLY A 187 11.35 16.92 -9.76
CA GLY A 187 10.63 17.07 -11.01
C GLY A 187 9.11 17.05 -10.84
N ASP A 188 8.43 17.23 -11.96
CA ASP A 188 6.97 17.21 -12.05
C ASP A 188 6.50 15.78 -12.34
N TYR A 189 5.54 15.30 -11.54
CA TYR A 189 4.99 13.95 -11.67
C TYR A 189 3.46 14.01 -11.69
N PRO A 190 2.83 14.28 -12.85
CA PRO A 190 1.38 14.46 -12.95
C PRO A 190 0.56 13.27 -12.44
N HIS A 191 1.10 12.05 -12.56
CA HIS A 191 0.46 10.85 -12.03
C HIS A 191 0.38 10.86 -10.49
N ILE A 192 1.41 11.37 -9.81
CA ILE A 192 1.45 11.49 -8.34
C ILE A 192 0.48 12.58 -7.87
N GLU A 193 0.45 13.73 -8.54
CA GLU A 193 -0.50 14.81 -8.25
C GLU A 193 -1.95 14.34 -8.43
N SER A 194 -2.23 13.64 -9.54
CA SER A 194 -3.54 13.06 -9.80
C SER A 194 -3.95 12.04 -8.72
N PHE A 195 -3.03 11.15 -8.33
CA PHE A 195 -3.23 10.19 -7.24
C PHE A 195 -3.53 10.90 -5.91
N LEU A 196 -2.69 11.83 -5.48
CA LEU A 196 -2.86 12.60 -4.25
C LEU A 196 -4.20 13.34 -4.22
N GLY A 197 -4.59 13.95 -5.34
CA GLY A 197 -5.86 14.67 -5.48
C GLY A 197 -7.06 13.73 -5.34
N ARG A 198 -7.00 12.52 -5.91
CA ARG A 198 -8.03 11.50 -5.70
C ARG A 198 -8.09 11.07 -4.24
N MET A 199 -6.94 10.74 -3.63
CA MET A 199 -6.89 10.25 -2.25
C MET A 199 -7.40 11.28 -1.24
N LEU A 200 -7.01 12.56 -1.37
CA LEU A 200 -7.54 13.66 -0.53
C LEU A 200 -9.06 13.79 -0.59
N ARG A 201 -9.69 13.41 -1.71
CA ARG A 201 -11.14 13.42 -1.87
C ARG A 201 -11.81 12.11 -1.45
N GLN A 202 -11.17 10.96 -1.66
CA GLN A 202 -11.77 9.66 -1.37
C GLN A 202 -11.59 9.22 0.08
N THR A 203 -10.55 9.69 0.78
CA THR A 203 -10.28 9.33 2.17
C THR A 203 -10.28 10.55 3.10
N PRO A 204 -11.39 11.33 3.18
CA PRO A 204 -11.41 12.59 3.93
C PRO A 204 -11.31 12.40 5.45
N ARG A 205 -11.50 11.18 5.95
CA ARG A 205 -11.31 10.82 7.36
C ARG A 205 -9.85 10.59 7.74
N HIS A 206 -8.93 10.56 6.76
CA HIS A 206 -7.53 10.24 6.99
C HIS A 206 -6.64 11.43 6.62
N SER A 207 -5.73 11.79 7.52
CA SER A 207 -4.78 12.89 7.33
C SER A 207 -3.51 12.55 6.54
N ALA A 208 -3.22 11.26 6.29
CA ALA A 208 -2.01 10.84 5.58
C ALA A 208 -1.89 11.45 4.18
N PRO A 209 -2.93 11.46 3.32
CA PRO A 209 -2.83 12.09 1.99
C PRO A 209 -2.32 13.54 2.05
N GLY A 210 -2.72 14.33 3.05
CA GLY A 210 -2.23 15.70 3.23
C GLY A 210 -0.76 15.78 3.65
N HIS A 211 -0.35 14.89 4.55
CA HIS A 211 1.06 14.77 4.94
C HIS A 211 1.95 14.46 3.74
N TYR A 212 1.58 13.47 2.93
CA TYR A 212 2.39 13.06 1.78
C TYR A 212 2.24 13.99 0.57
N ALA A 213 1.12 14.70 0.42
CA ALA A 213 1.04 15.80 -0.54
C ALA A 213 2.05 16.90 -0.21
N THR A 214 2.16 17.25 1.08
CA THR A 214 3.16 18.21 1.54
C THR A 214 4.58 17.71 1.25
N GLU A 215 4.87 16.43 1.55
CA GLU A 215 6.17 15.83 1.27
C GLU A 215 6.50 15.82 -0.24
N TYR A 216 5.54 15.44 -1.08
CA TYR A 216 5.69 15.47 -2.54
C TYR A 216 6.08 16.85 -3.06
N PHE A 217 5.29 17.89 -2.73
CA PHE A 217 5.53 19.23 -3.24
C PHE A 217 6.81 19.84 -2.68
N THR A 218 7.19 19.54 -1.44
CA THR A 218 8.47 19.99 -0.89
C THR A 218 9.66 19.27 -1.52
N VAL A 219 9.64 17.93 -1.56
CA VAL A 219 10.80 17.11 -1.95
C VAL A 219 11.00 17.12 -3.46
N LEU A 220 9.94 16.98 -4.25
CA LEU A 220 10.04 16.81 -5.70
C LEU A 220 9.81 18.10 -6.48
N ARG A 221 8.89 18.96 -6.03
CA ARG A 221 8.58 20.23 -6.70
C ARG A 221 9.34 21.44 -6.12
N GLY A 222 10.06 21.26 -5.02
CA GLY A 222 10.82 22.33 -4.36
C GLY A 222 9.95 23.47 -3.82
N LEU A 223 8.66 23.23 -3.56
CA LEU A 223 7.75 24.23 -3.02
C LEU A 223 7.97 24.41 -1.51
N ASP A 224 7.96 25.66 -1.08
CA ASP A 224 8.08 26.13 0.30
C ASP A 224 6.92 27.09 0.61
N GLY A 225 6.63 27.30 1.89
CA GLY A 225 5.97 28.53 2.30
C GLY A 225 4.49 28.58 1.93
N LEU A 226 4.00 29.79 1.62
CA LEU A 226 2.64 29.99 1.17
C LEU A 226 2.33 29.31 -0.17
N PRO A 227 3.23 29.28 -1.18
CA PRO A 227 3.02 28.51 -2.39
C PRO A 227 2.69 27.03 -2.11
N LEU A 228 3.47 26.38 -1.24
CA LEU A 228 3.23 24.99 -0.83
C LEU A 228 1.85 24.81 -0.17
N VAL A 229 1.51 25.68 0.78
CA VAL A 229 0.21 25.65 1.47
C VAL A 229 -0.95 25.74 0.47
N ARG A 230 -0.88 26.73 -0.44
CA ARG A 230 -1.95 26.97 -1.43
C ARG A 230 -2.10 25.80 -2.40
N GLU A 231 -0.99 25.23 -2.85
CA GLU A 231 -1.00 24.11 -3.78
C GLU A 231 -1.70 22.89 -3.16
N VAL A 232 -1.29 22.48 -1.96
CA VAL A 232 -1.92 21.32 -1.28
C VAL A 232 -3.39 21.59 -0.99
N TRP A 233 -3.74 22.79 -0.49
CA TRP A 233 -5.14 23.13 -0.21
C TRP A 233 -6.02 23.17 -1.46
N SER A 234 -5.47 23.52 -2.62
CA SER A 234 -6.23 23.52 -3.88
C SER A 234 -6.71 22.13 -4.29
N MET A 235 -6.06 21.07 -3.79
CA MET A 235 -6.42 19.68 -4.05
C MET A 235 -7.53 19.16 -3.12
N MET A 236 -7.81 19.87 -2.03
CA MET A 236 -8.76 19.49 -1.00
C MET A 236 -10.15 20.06 -1.28
N ALA A 237 -11.19 19.34 -0.87
CA ALA A 237 -12.57 19.84 -0.92
C ALA A 237 -12.94 20.51 0.40
N ASP A 238 -13.45 21.74 0.35
CA ASP A 238 -13.82 22.49 1.56
C ASP A 238 -14.96 21.81 2.32
N GLU A 239 -15.87 21.13 1.62
CA GLU A 239 -16.92 20.31 2.22
C GLU A 239 -16.32 19.19 3.08
N HIS A 240 -15.19 18.60 2.66
CA HIS A 240 -14.54 17.55 3.44
C HIS A 240 -13.86 18.12 4.67
N ILE A 241 -13.18 19.26 4.56
CA ILE A 241 -12.56 19.94 5.70
C ILE A 241 -13.63 20.36 6.73
N ARG A 242 -14.81 20.76 6.25
CA ARG A 242 -15.93 21.17 7.10
C ARG A 242 -16.45 20.05 8.01
N VAL A 243 -16.46 18.82 7.51
CA VAL A 243 -17.15 17.67 8.12
C VAL A 243 -16.19 16.68 8.78
N TYR A 244 -15.01 16.46 8.19
CA TYR A 244 -14.12 15.37 8.61
C TYR A 244 -12.86 15.88 9.30
N GLU A 245 -12.61 15.37 10.51
CA GLU A 245 -11.42 15.69 11.32
C GLU A 245 -10.12 15.40 10.56
N GLY A 246 -10.01 14.27 9.87
CA GLY A 246 -8.79 13.92 9.10
C GLY A 246 -8.48 14.90 7.96
N ALA A 247 -9.49 15.45 7.29
CA ALA A 247 -9.30 16.49 6.27
C ALA A 247 -8.88 17.83 6.90
N ALA A 248 -9.44 18.18 8.07
CA ALA A 248 -8.99 19.34 8.82
C ALA A 248 -7.54 19.18 9.32
N GLU A 249 -7.17 17.99 9.81
CA GLU A 249 -5.80 17.66 10.22
C GLU A 249 -4.82 17.77 9.05
N ALA A 250 -5.16 17.21 7.89
CA ALA A 250 -4.37 17.35 6.67
C ALA A 250 -4.18 18.83 6.30
N CYS A 251 -5.26 19.62 6.30
CA CYS A 251 -5.25 21.04 6.00
C CYS A 251 -4.32 21.83 6.96
N CYS A 252 -4.48 21.64 8.27
CA CYS A 252 -3.70 22.34 9.30
C CYS A 252 -2.24 21.88 9.35
N SER A 253 -1.98 20.60 9.15
CA SER A 253 -0.63 20.02 9.23
C SER A 253 0.34 20.61 8.21
N VAL A 254 -0.15 20.96 7.01
CA VAL A 254 0.65 21.62 5.97
C VAL A 254 1.20 22.94 6.50
N VAL A 255 0.34 23.75 7.11
CA VAL A 255 0.72 25.07 7.66
C VAL A 255 1.69 24.91 8.83
N LEU A 256 1.41 23.98 9.75
CA LEU A 256 2.28 23.72 10.89
C LEU A 256 3.67 23.24 10.46
N ARG A 257 3.76 22.42 9.42
CA ARG A 257 5.04 21.97 8.85
C ARG A 257 5.83 23.12 8.26
N VAL A 258 5.18 23.98 7.48
CA VAL A 258 5.80 25.18 6.92
C VAL A 258 6.26 26.14 8.03
N ALA A 259 5.42 26.38 9.04
CA ALA A 259 5.77 27.25 10.17
C ALA A 259 7.02 26.77 10.90
N LYS A 260 7.12 25.47 11.16
CA LYS A 260 8.29 24.84 11.80
C LYS A 260 9.55 24.95 10.93
N ALA A 261 9.43 24.84 9.62
CA ALA A 261 10.57 24.90 8.70
C ALA A 261 11.07 26.33 8.45
N SER A 262 10.16 27.30 8.33
CA SER A 262 10.49 28.66 7.90
C SER A 262 10.71 29.65 9.05
N GLY A 263 10.35 29.31 10.30
CA GLY A 263 10.45 30.20 11.47
C GLY A 263 9.55 31.47 11.41
N ARG A 264 8.68 31.59 10.39
CA ARG A 264 7.91 32.82 10.14
C ARG A 264 6.60 32.82 10.93
N GLY A 265 6.49 33.76 11.88
CA GLY A 265 5.35 33.94 12.79
C GLY A 265 4.05 34.54 12.22
N SER A 266 3.75 34.48 10.92
CA SER A 266 2.50 35.07 10.37
C SER A 266 1.52 34.08 9.72
N LEU A 267 1.80 32.77 9.76
CA LEU A 267 0.95 31.75 9.12
C LEU A 267 -0.40 31.51 9.82
N GLY A 268 -0.57 31.99 11.06
CA GLY A 268 -1.86 31.94 11.74
C GLY A 268 -2.95 32.75 11.02
N SER A 269 -2.59 33.84 10.34
CA SER A 269 -3.53 34.61 9.51
C SER A 269 -4.11 33.78 8.37
N VAL A 270 -3.29 32.92 7.76
CA VAL A 270 -3.65 32.05 6.64
C VAL A 270 -4.62 30.96 7.07
N LEU A 271 -4.42 30.35 8.25
CA LEU A 271 -5.38 29.41 8.81
C LEU A 271 -6.72 30.07 9.14
N ARG A 272 -6.70 31.29 9.72
CA ARG A 272 -7.94 32.04 9.99
C ARG A 272 -8.69 32.40 8.72
N GLU A 273 -7.97 32.81 7.67
CA GLU A 273 -8.54 33.06 6.35
C GLU A 273 -9.18 31.79 5.76
N LYS A 274 -8.47 30.66 5.81
CA LYS A 274 -9.00 29.38 5.34
C LYS A 274 -10.24 28.96 6.11
N MET A 275 -10.21 29.05 7.43
CA MET A 275 -11.35 28.76 8.30
C MET A 275 -12.57 29.63 7.94
N SER A 276 -12.36 30.93 7.72
CA SER A 276 -13.41 31.85 7.28
C SER A 276 -13.98 31.47 5.91
N SER A 277 -13.12 31.07 4.95
CA SER A 277 -13.55 30.66 3.61
C SER A 277 -14.39 29.38 3.58
N ILE A 278 -14.11 28.42 4.47
CA ILE A 278 -14.88 27.17 4.58
C ILE A 278 -16.26 27.42 5.21
N GLY A 279 -16.36 28.44 6.07
CA GLY A 279 -17.57 28.81 6.79
C GLY A 279 -17.75 28.03 8.10
N GLN A 280 -18.98 27.64 8.40
CA GLN A 280 -19.29 26.93 9.65
C GLN A 280 -18.70 25.51 9.65
N LEU A 281 -17.67 25.28 10.45
CA LEU A 281 -17.07 23.97 10.71
C LEU A 281 -17.91 23.16 11.71
N GLU A 282 -17.90 21.83 11.57
CA GLU A 282 -18.33 20.94 12.64
C GLU A 282 -17.32 20.96 13.81
N GLU A 283 -17.75 20.50 14.99
CA GLU A 283 -16.97 20.67 16.21
C GLU A 283 -15.59 19.98 16.17
N ALA A 284 -15.51 18.77 15.61
CA ALA A 284 -14.23 18.06 15.52
C ALA A 284 -13.23 18.78 14.58
N PRO A 285 -13.56 19.13 13.33
CA PRO A 285 -12.74 20.02 12.51
C PRO A 285 -12.42 21.36 13.17
N ALA A 286 -13.40 22.02 13.79
CA ALA A 286 -13.20 23.31 14.45
C ALA A 286 -12.15 23.23 15.56
N ARG A 287 -12.15 22.15 16.35
CA ARG A 287 -11.13 21.87 17.37
C ARG A 287 -9.75 21.77 16.73
N VAL A 288 -9.59 21.01 15.64
CA VAL A 288 -8.28 20.88 14.95
C VAL A 288 -7.73 22.24 14.50
N PHE A 289 -8.57 23.14 13.99
CA PHE A 289 -8.15 24.49 13.62
C PHE A 289 -7.73 25.32 14.84
N ARG A 290 -8.46 25.23 15.96
CA ARG A 290 -8.09 25.92 17.22
C ARG A 290 -6.76 25.42 17.76
N ASP A 291 -6.58 24.10 17.84
CA ASP A 291 -5.35 23.47 18.33
C ASP A 291 -4.14 23.84 17.45
N ALA A 292 -4.35 23.93 16.13
CA ALA A 292 -3.31 24.37 15.20
C ALA A 292 -2.94 25.85 15.39
N LEU A 293 -3.92 26.73 15.62
CA LEU A 293 -3.67 28.15 15.91
C LEU A 293 -2.92 28.32 17.23
N GLU A 294 -3.32 27.62 18.29
CA GLU A 294 -2.62 27.62 19.58
C GLU A 294 -1.19 27.11 19.43
N THR A 295 -0.99 26.05 18.63
CA THR A 295 0.34 25.53 18.32
C THR A 295 1.19 26.59 17.62
N LEU A 296 0.66 27.31 16.63
CA LEU A 296 1.38 28.38 15.94
C LEU A 296 1.75 29.53 16.86
N ASP A 297 0.82 29.95 17.73
CA ASP A 297 1.04 31.04 18.69
C ASP A 297 2.11 30.65 19.75
N SER A 298 2.30 29.36 20.00
CA SER A 298 3.34 28.83 20.91
C SER A 298 4.73 28.69 20.29
N LEU A 299 4.87 28.82 18.96
CA LEU A 299 6.18 28.70 18.31
C LEU A 299 7.07 29.89 18.69
N PRO A 300 8.38 29.65 18.97
CA PRO A 300 9.29 30.72 19.35
C PRO A 300 9.37 31.77 18.24
N SER A 301 9.13 33.03 18.61
CA SER A 301 9.34 34.17 17.71
C SER A 301 10.85 34.29 17.44
N SER A 302 11.30 33.81 16.29
CA SER A 302 12.69 33.99 15.83
C SER A 302 12.92 35.41 15.34
#